data_AF-A0A8T6NPT3-F1
#
_entry.id   AF-A0A8T6NPT3-F1
#
_cell.length_a   1.000
_cell.length_b   1.000
_cell.length_c   1.000
_cell.angle_alpha   90.00
_cell.angle_beta   90.00
_cell.angle_gamma   90.00
#
_symmetry.space_group_name_H-M   'P 1'
#
loop_
_entity.id
_entity.type
_entity.pdbx_description
1 polymer ?
#
loop_
_entity_poly.entity_id
_entity_poly.type
_entity_poly.pdbx_seq_one_letter_code
_entity_poly.pdbx_strand_id
1 'polypeptide(L)'
;MPDQTPFRQSRLDCLLEQFKAVARGGDPTRIDGMRRVLRAEGLDDERITALYIQFTMRDMPDDFVPQADIIAMARQDRAAHAADCTCSRCGG
;
A
#
# COMPACT_ATOMS: atom_id res chain seq x y z
N MET A 1 30.62 -0.52 -9.36
CA MET A 1 30.07 -1.09 -10.60
C MET A 1 28.83 -1.89 -10.21
N PRO A 2 27.61 -1.60 -10.69
CA PRO A 2 26.48 -2.46 -10.36
C PRO A 2 26.62 -3.76 -11.16
N ASP A 3 26.84 -4.84 -10.42
CA ASP A 3 26.91 -6.23 -10.87
C ASP A 3 25.52 -6.70 -11.33
N GLN A 4 25.13 -6.30 -12.55
CA GLN A 4 23.84 -6.62 -13.17
C GLN A 4 23.96 -7.85 -14.07
N THR A 5 24.22 -9.02 -13.47
CA THR A 5 24.12 -10.25 -14.26
C THR A 5 22.64 -10.50 -14.60
N PRO A 6 22.29 -10.84 -15.86
CA PRO A 6 20.90 -11.00 -16.30
C PRO A 6 20.12 -12.05 -15.48
N PHE A 7 20.84 -13.00 -14.89
CA PHE A 7 20.30 -14.02 -13.99
C PHE A 7 19.77 -13.44 -12.67
N ARG A 8 20.43 -12.42 -12.11
CA ARG A 8 19.96 -11.76 -10.88
C ARG A 8 18.64 -11.02 -11.13
N GLN A 9 18.54 -10.31 -12.26
CA GLN A 9 17.34 -9.57 -12.63
C GLN A 9 16.13 -10.51 -12.85
N SER A 10 16.33 -11.59 -13.60
CA SER A 10 15.28 -12.58 -13.88
C SER A 10 14.79 -13.29 -12.60
N ARG A 11 15.72 -13.59 -11.67
CA ARG A 11 15.37 -14.18 -10.38
C ARG A 11 14.56 -13.21 -9.51
N LEU A 12 14.94 -11.93 -9.48
CA LEU A 12 14.20 -10.92 -8.75
C LEU A 12 12.78 -10.75 -9.28
N ASP A 13 12.60 -10.75 -10.61
CA ASP A 13 11.27 -10.66 -11.24
C ASP A 13 10.35 -11.81 -10.82
N CYS A 14 10.88 -13.05 -10.81
CA CYS A 14 10.17 -14.23 -10.33
C CYS A 14 9.75 -14.11 -8.86
N LEU A 15 10.64 -13.60 -8.00
CA LEU A 15 10.34 -13.37 -6.58
C LEU A 15 9.29 -12.29 -6.37
N LEU A 16 9.27 -11.24 -7.21
CA LEU A 16 8.26 -10.20 -7.15
C LEU A 16 6.86 -10.72 -7.53
N GLU A 17 6.75 -11.58 -8.56
CA GLU A 17 5.47 -12.21 -8.91
C GLU A 17 4.99 -13.17 -7.82
N GLN A 18 5.89 -13.92 -7.17
CA GLN A 18 5.52 -14.72 -5.99
C GLN A 18 5.07 -13.83 -4.82
N PHE A 19 5.79 -12.74 -4.56
CA PHE A 19 5.44 -11.81 -3.49
C PHE A 19 4.08 -11.17 -3.71
N LYS A 20 3.73 -10.82 -4.94
CA LYS A 20 2.40 -10.33 -5.33
C LYS A 20 1.30 -11.36 -5.07
N ALA A 21 1.51 -12.62 -5.43
CA ALA A 21 0.54 -13.69 -5.15
C ALA A 21 0.35 -13.90 -3.64
N VAL A 22 1.43 -13.91 -2.87
CA VAL A 22 1.41 -14.04 -1.40
C VAL A 22 0.76 -12.83 -0.73
N ALA A 23 1.07 -11.62 -1.18
CA ALA A 23 0.49 -10.38 -0.67
C ALA A 23 -1.03 -10.34 -0.86
N ARG A 24 -1.52 -10.79 -2.02
CA ARG A 24 -2.96 -10.91 -2.31
C ARG A 24 -3.64 -12.04 -1.53
N GLY A 25 -2.93 -13.13 -1.26
CA GLY A 25 -3.43 -14.23 -0.46
C GLY A 25 -3.61 -13.90 1.03
N GLY A 26 -2.96 -12.84 1.53
CA GLY A 26 -3.17 -12.32 2.88
C GLY A 26 -2.57 -13.15 4.02
N ASP A 27 -1.79 -14.20 3.73
CA ASP A 27 -1.14 -15.03 4.77
C ASP A 27 0.08 -14.29 5.37
N PRO A 28 0.02 -13.88 6.65
CA PRO A 28 1.06 -13.03 7.25
C PRO A 28 2.40 -13.76 7.41
N THR A 29 2.39 -15.06 7.63
CA THR A 29 3.60 -15.88 7.80
C THR A 29 4.35 -15.99 6.48
N ARG A 30 3.63 -16.24 5.38
CA ARG A 30 4.20 -16.28 4.03
C ARG A 30 4.69 -14.92 3.59
N ILE A 31 3.97 -13.84 3.94
CA ILE A 31 4.40 -12.47 3.67
C ILE A 31 5.74 -12.20 4.38
N ASP A 32 5.86 -12.48 5.68
CA ASP A 32 7.11 -12.27 6.42
C ASP A 32 8.27 -13.08 5.83
N GLY A 33 8.02 -14.36 5.49
CA GLY A 33 8.99 -15.20 4.81
C GLY A 33 9.48 -14.58 3.51
N MET A 34 8.57 -14.09 2.68
CA MET A 34 8.93 -13.49 1.39
C MET A 34 9.66 -12.14 1.55
N ARG A 35 9.33 -11.35 2.58
CA ARG A 35 10.09 -10.13 2.92
C ARG A 35 11.53 -10.44 3.31
N ARG A 36 11.80 -11.55 4.01
CA ARG A 36 13.17 -11.99 4.33
C ARG A 36 13.94 -12.38 3.08
N VAL A 37 13.30 -13.10 2.16
CA VAL A 37 13.91 -13.50 0.87
C VAL A 37 14.27 -12.27 0.03
N LEU A 38 13.36 -11.30 -0.11
CA LEU A 38 13.63 -10.08 -0.87
C LEU A 38 14.76 -9.24 -0.26
N ARG A 39 14.86 -9.17 1.07
CA ARG A 39 16.00 -8.54 1.75
C ARG A 39 17.31 -9.24 1.50
N ALA A 40 17.33 -10.57 1.50
CA ALA A 40 18.51 -11.35 1.17
C ALA A 40 18.99 -11.13 -0.28
N GLU A 41 18.06 -10.83 -1.20
CA GLU A 41 18.38 -10.45 -2.58
C GLU A 41 18.79 -8.97 -2.73
N GLY A 42 18.78 -8.20 -1.64
CA GLY A 42 19.27 -6.82 -1.58
C GLY A 42 18.20 -5.76 -1.79
N LEU A 43 16.92 -6.06 -1.59
CA LEU A 43 15.87 -5.03 -1.58
C LEU A 43 15.72 -4.42 -0.19
N ASP A 44 15.59 -3.10 -0.14
CA ASP A 44 15.33 -2.37 1.09
C ASP A 44 13.91 -2.58 1.62
N ASP A 45 13.75 -2.55 2.94
CA ASP A 45 12.45 -2.70 3.63
C ASP A 45 11.40 -1.68 3.15
N GLU A 46 11.84 -0.45 2.84
CA GLU A 46 10.97 0.61 2.34
C GLU A 46 10.41 0.28 0.95
N ARG A 47 11.28 -0.26 0.07
CA ARG A 47 10.88 -0.73 -1.27
C ARG A 47 9.93 -1.92 -1.18
N ILE A 48 10.19 -2.86 -0.29
CA ILE A 48 9.34 -4.03 -0.05
C ILE A 48 7.97 -3.61 0.48
N THR A 49 7.92 -2.61 1.37
CA THR A 49 6.67 -2.05 1.90
C THR A 49 5.87 -1.35 0.80
N ALA A 50 6.52 -0.56 -0.05
CA ALA A 50 5.87 0.07 -1.20
C ALA A 50 5.29 -0.96 -2.17
N LEU A 51 6.02 -2.04 -2.46
CA LEU A 51 5.54 -3.15 -3.29
C LEU A 51 4.33 -3.86 -2.66
N TYR A 52 4.39 -4.12 -1.35
CA TYR A 52 3.27 -4.72 -0.62
C TYR A 52 2.00 -3.86 -0.71
N ILE A 53 2.12 -2.56 -0.49
CA ILE A 53 1.03 -1.59 -0.65
C ILE A 53 0.51 -1.63 -2.09
N GLN A 54 1.41 -1.57 -3.07
CA GLN A 54 1.03 -1.62 -4.48
C GLN A 54 0.28 -2.91 -4.84
N PHE A 55 0.68 -4.07 -4.32
CA PHE A 55 0.04 -5.34 -4.66
C PHE A 55 -1.30 -5.58 -3.96
N THR A 56 -1.50 -4.96 -2.80
CA THR A 56 -2.72 -5.09 -1.99
C THR A 56 -3.73 -3.97 -2.26
N MET A 57 -3.30 -2.77 -2.63
CA MET A 57 -4.20 -1.64 -2.93
C MET A 57 -4.65 -1.54 -4.39
N ARG A 58 -4.03 -2.29 -5.32
CA ARG A 58 -4.39 -2.24 -6.75
C ARG A 58 -5.72 -2.92 -7.11
N ASP A 59 -6.59 -3.12 -6.13
CA ASP A 59 -8.00 -3.50 -6.31
C ASP A 59 -8.94 -2.29 -6.22
N MET A 60 -8.40 -1.07 -6.11
CA MET A 60 -9.22 0.14 -6.29
C MET A 60 -9.41 0.34 -7.80
N PRO A 61 -10.65 0.20 -8.33
CA PRO A 61 -10.89 0.44 -9.75
C PRO A 61 -10.50 1.89 -10.10
N ASP A 62 -9.87 2.09 -11.26
CA ASP A 62 -9.50 3.41 -11.79
C ASP A 62 -10.75 4.33 -11.90
N ASP A 63 -11.94 3.72 -12.05
CA ASP A 63 -13.24 4.38 -12.08
C ASP A 63 -13.86 4.64 -10.69
N PHE A 64 -13.10 4.51 -9.60
CA PHE A 64 -13.57 4.92 -8.28
C PHE A 64 -13.65 6.45 -8.21
N VAL A 65 -14.75 6.99 -8.72
CA VAL A 65 -15.20 8.35 -8.47
C VAL A 65 -16.06 8.27 -7.20
N PRO A 66 -15.58 8.75 -6.03
CA PRO A 66 -16.42 8.82 -4.85
C PRO A 66 -17.69 9.59 -5.20
N GLN A 67 -18.85 8.97 -4.98
CA GLN A 67 -20.15 9.53 -5.36
C GLN A 67 -20.27 10.94 -4.78
N ALA A 68 -20.69 11.90 -5.61
CA ALA A 68 -20.75 13.30 -5.23
C ALA A 68 -21.59 13.52 -3.96
N ASP A 69 -22.60 12.69 -3.75
CA ASP A 69 -23.46 12.69 -2.56
C ASP A 69 -22.70 12.34 -1.28
N ILE A 70 -21.77 11.37 -1.33
CA ILE A 70 -20.94 11.00 -0.16
C ILE A 70 -19.99 12.14 0.20
N ILE A 71 -19.44 12.83 -0.81
CA ILE A 71 -18.58 14.00 -0.59
C ILE A 71 -19.39 15.18 -0.02
N ALA A 72 -20.61 15.39 -0.52
CA ALA A 72 -21.51 16.43 -0.03
C ALA A 72 -21.93 16.18 1.42
N MET A 73 -22.31 14.95 1.76
CA MET A 73 -22.65 14.55 3.13
C MET A 73 -21.45 14.73 4.07
N ALA A 74 -20.26 14.26 3.70
CA ALA A 74 -19.06 14.43 4.52
C ALA A 74 -18.69 15.91 4.76
N ARG A 75 -18.97 16.80 3.80
CA ARG A 75 -18.81 18.26 3.96
C ARG A 75 -19.86 18.85 4.91
N GLN A 76 -21.10 18.37 4.86
CA GLN A 76 -22.16 18.77 5.78
C GLN A 76 -21.89 18.29 7.21
N ASP A 77 -21.48 17.04 7.40
CA ASP A 77 -21.06 16.51 8.71
C ASP A 77 -19.88 17.30 9.29
N ARG A 78 -18.91 17.68 8.45
CA ARG A 78 -17.80 18.53 8.88
C ARG A 78 -18.25 19.95 9.26
N ALA A 79 -19.23 20.51 8.55
CA ALA A 79 -19.78 21.83 8.87
C ALA A 79 -20.60 21.80 10.17
N ALA A 80 -21.39 20.75 10.39
CA ALA A 80 -22.11 20.51 11.65
C ALA A 80 -21.13 20.31 12.81
N HIS A 81 -20.08 19.51 12.61
CA HIS A 81 -19.01 19.34 13.58
C HIS A 81 -18.31 20.67 13.91
N ALA A 82 -18.02 21.51 12.92
CA ALA A 82 -17.38 22.81 13.16
C ALA A 82 -18.26 23.78 13.96
N ALA A 83 -19.59 23.69 13.82
CA ALA A 83 -20.52 24.52 14.58
C ALA A 83 -20.57 24.18 16.08
N ASP A 84 -20.35 22.91 16.43
CA ASP A 84 -20.41 22.41 17.81
C ASP A 84 -19.06 21.95 18.40
N CYS A 85 -17.93 22.00 17.67
CA CYS A 85 -16.64 21.52 18.20
C CYS A 85 -16.00 22.50 19.17
N THR A 86 -15.86 22.08 20.42
CA THR A 86 -15.05 22.73 21.47
C THR A 86 -13.68 22.07 21.63
N CYS A 87 -13.31 21.19 20.71
CA CYS A 87 -12.05 20.46 20.73
C CYS A 87 -10.84 21.37 20.48
N SER A 88 -9.73 21.15 21.20
CA SER A 88 -8.49 21.97 21.15
C SER A 88 -7.79 21.98 19.78
N ARG A 89 -8.28 21.17 18.82
CA ARG A 89 -7.80 21.09 17.44
C ARG A 89 -8.60 21.99 16.48
N CYS A 90 -9.81 22.41 16.85
CA CYS A 90 -10.72 23.21 16.01
C CYS A 90 -11.18 24.52 16.67
N GLY A 91 -11.11 24.66 18.00
CA GLY A 91 -11.47 25.88 18.73
C GLY A 91 -10.26 26.49 19.44
N GLY A 92 -9.94 27.73 19.09
CA GLY A 92 -9.20 28.67 19.92
C GLY A 92 -10.16 29.75 20.41
#